data_AF-A0A8J7MTT8-F1
#
_entry.id   AF-A0A8J7MTT8-F1
#
_cell.length_a   1.000
_cell.length_b   1.000
_cell.length_c   1.000
_cell.angle_alpha   90.00
_cell.angle_beta   90.00
_cell.angle_gamma   90.00
#
_symmetry.space_group_name_H-M   'P 1'
#
loop_
_entity.id
_entity.type
_entity.pdbx_description
1 polymer ?
#
loop_
_entity_poly.entity_id
_entity_poly.type
_entity_poly.pdbx_seq_one_letter_code
_entity_poly.pdbx_strand_id
1 'polypeptide(L)'
;YCFDRSANRGCCAQFCRLAFDLVDDRGNVLVHDKHLLSLKDMNRTADLEAMMDAGVRSFKIEGRLKDTNYVKNVTAWYRQQIDKILAQRVDTYVRASYGTSHLTFEPDAKRSFNRGFTNYFLYGRTDAPIHSFATPKAIGPVVGKVGRIERRSFVFEPDANLASPLTAGDGLCFVDADGKLQGFRVNKVEGNMAFPATMPPLKRGTRLHRNLDFAMDKALSKETAKRTLAADISLREVEGGYAIDMADESGCHVTLRFDYPHDEARSPQHDAMVRQLSKLGDTPFTAHHINIQTNGERFIPASVLTEWRRAVCSKLLANHQTSYERDRAARPDEARLKQMLPHELPFTANVSNHLAEAFYKRHGVLNIEPAFELEQPAGTEVPLMTCRHCIRHALGWCVKKNPAHAADKLALRLPDGRTFPLKFDCKHCEMQVLRPRK
;
A
#
# COMPACT_ATOMS: atom_id res chain seq x y z
N TYR A 1 -18.39 9.67 -15.39
CA TYR A 1 -19.60 10.06 -14.65
C TYR A 1 -20.66 9.01 -14.87
N CYS A 2 -21.26 8.46 -13.82
CA CYS A 2 -22.29 7.41 -13.92
C CYS A 2 -23.19 7.47 -12.69
N PHE A 3 -24.52 7.35 -12.85
CA PHE A 3 -25.51 7.44 -11.76
C PHE A 3 -25.41 8.77 -10.97
N ASP A 4 -25.27 9.88 -11.70
CA ASP A 4 -25.10 11.23 -11.13
C ASP A 4 -23.88 11.38 -10.20
N ARG A 5 -22.90 10.48 -10.37
CA ARG A 5 -21.67 10.43 -9.57
C ARG A 5 -20.44 10.57 -10.47
N SER A 6 -19.58 11.55 -10.15
CA SER A 6 -18.28 11.73 -10.81
C SER A 6 -17.15 11.08 -10.01
N ALA A 7 -16.44 10.12 -10.62
CA ALA A 7 -15.24 9.54 -10.02
C ALA A 7 -14.07 10.54 -9.94
N ASN A 8 -14.05 11.53 -10.86
CA ASN A 8 -13.07 12.62 -10.91
C ASN A 8 -13.23 13.58 -9.73
N ARG A 9 -14.47 13.74 -9.23
CA ARG A 9 -14.78 14.56 -8.05
C ARG A 9 -14.81 13.78 -6.73
N GLY A 10 -14.16 12.62 -6.69
CA GLY A 10 -14.12 11.77 -5.49
C GLY A 10 -15.38 10.92 -5.24
N CYS A 11 -16.50 11.19 -5.91
CA CYS A 11 -17.78 10.51 -5.70
C CYS A 11 -17.95 9.18 -6.45
N CYS A 12 -16.88 8.40 -6.70
CA CYS A 12 -16.93 7.18 -7.52
C CYS A 12 -18.04 6.19 -7.12
N ALA A 13 -18.86 5.77 -8.08
CA ALA A 13 -19.95 4.80 -7.88
C ALA A 13 -19.47 3.33 -7.81
N GLN A 14 -18.16 3.09 -7.84
CA GLN A 14 -17.56 1.76 -7.90
C GLN A 14 -18.05 0.91 -9.08
N PHE A 15 -18.23 1.55 -10.25
CA PHE A 15 -18.75 0.92 -11.47
C PHE A 15 -17.99 -0.36 -11.87
N CYS A 16 -16.66 -0.38 -11.67
CA CYS A 16 -15.83 -1.56 -11.93
C CYS A 16 -16.10 -2.76 -11.01
N ARG A 17 -16.86 -2.59 -9.93
CA ARG A 17 -17.26 -3.65 -8.99
C ARG A 17 -18.66 -4.21 -9.24
N LEU A 18 -19.44 -3.60 -10.14
CA LEU A 18 -20.76 -4.11 -10.48
C LEU A 18 -20.64 -5.41 -11.29
N ALA A 19 -21.67 -6.24 -11.21
CA ALA A 19 -21.83 -7.37 -12.11
C ALA A 19 -22.58 -6.90 -13.36
N PHE A 20 -22.19 -7.45 -14.51
CA PHE A 20 -22.74 -7.11 -15.81
C PHE A 20 -23.03 -8.39 -16.58
N ASP A 21 -24.05 -8.32 -17.44
CA ASP A 21 -24.11 -9.15 -18.63
C ASP A 21 -23.23 -8.52 -19.72
N LEU A 22 -22.47 -9.35 -20.44
CA LEU A 22 -21.90 -8.97 -21.74
C LEU A 22 -22.88 -9.37 -22.82
N VAL A 23 -23.32 -8.42 -23.64
CA VAL A 23 -24.30 -8.66 -24.71
C VAL A 23 -23.77 -8.26 -26.08
N ASP A 24 -24.27 -8.90 -27.13
CA ASP A 24 -24.06 -8.49 -28.52
C ASP A 24 -25.04 -7.39 -28.97
N ASP A 25 -24.97 -6.98 -30.25
CA ASP A 25 -25.90 -5.99 -30.82
C ASP A 25 -27.32 -6.50 -31.06
N ARG A 26 -27.55 -7.82 -30.95
CA ARG A 26 -28.86 -8.46 -31.01
C ARG A 26 -29.47 -8.63 -29.60
N GLY A 27 -28.73 -8.30 -28.55
CA GLY A 27 -29.16 -8.41 -27.16
C GLY A 27 -28.95 -9.80 -26.53
N ASN A 28 -28.29 -10.73 -27.23
CA ASN A 28 -27.96 -12.04 -26.69
C ASN A 28 -26.93 -11.92 -25.57
N VAL A 29 -27.13 -12.66 -24.49
CA VAL A 29 -26.18 -12.70 -23.36
C VAL A 29 -25.05 -13.66 -23.67
N LEU A 30 -23.84 -13.12 -23.81
CA LEU A 30 -22.62 -13.89 -24.07
C LEU A 30 -21.90 -14.29 -22.76
N VAL A 31 -21.95 -13.41 -21.76
CA VAL A 31 -21.45 -13.67 -20.40
C VAL A 31 -22.47 -13.13 -19.43
N HIS A 32 -22.93 -13.96 -18.49
CA HIS A 32 -23.96 -13.59 -17.52
C HIS A 32 -23.38 -13.31 -16.14
N ASP A 33 -23.83 -12.23 -15.49
CA ASP A 33 -23.61 -11.94 -14.07
C ASP A 33 -22.13 -12.03 -13.63
N LYS A 34 -21.22 -11.33 -14.34
CA LYS A 34 -19.79 -11.28 -14.01
C LYS A 34 -19.25 -9.86 -13.81
N HIS A 35 -18.22 -9.75 -12.98
CA HIS A 35 -17.54 -8.48 -12.70
C HIS A 35 -16.50 -8.15 -13.78
N LEU A 36 -16.96 -7.91 -15.01
CA LEU A 36 -16.12 -7.82 -16.23
C LEU A 36 -15.09 -6.68 -16.25
N LEU A 37 -15.26 -5.69 -15.38
CA LEU A 37 -14.35 -4.55 -15.20
C LEU A 37 -13.50 -4.64 -13.91
N SER A 38 -13.68 -5.71 -13.13
CA SER A 38 -12.96 -5.92 -11.87
C SER A 38 -11.56 -6.46 -12.15
N LEU A 39 -10.54 -5.71 -11.72
CA LEU A 39 -9.13 -6.07 -11.91
C LEU A 39 -8.50 -6.64 -10.63
N LYS A 40 -7.46 -7.45 -10.83
CA LYS A 40 -6.49 -7.80 -9.79
C LYS A 40 -5.75 -6.54 -9.32
N ASP A 41 -5.25 -6.56 -8.10
CA ASP A 41 -4.53 -5.43 -7.52
C ASP A 41 -3.11 -5.35 -8.09
N MET A 42 -2.64 -4.15 -8.41
CA MET A 42 -1.28 -3.96 -8.91
C MET A 42 -0.30 -4.08 -7.73
N ASN A 43 0.72 -4.92 -7.89
CA ASN A 43 1.79 -5.07 -6.90
C ASN A 43 3.13 -4.97 -7.62
N ARG A 44 4.00 -4.07 -7.13
CA ARG A 44 5.30 -3.75 -7.73
C ARG A 44 6.46 -4.04 -6.79
N THR A 45 6.25 -4.86 -5.76
CA THR A 45 7.32 -5.22 -4.83
C THR A 45 8.55 -5.77 -5.55
N ALA A 46 8.36 -6.66 -6.54
CA ALA A 46 9.47 -7.23 -7.29
C ALA A 46 10.16 -6.23 -8.24
N ASP A 47 9.50 -5.10 -8.55
CA ASP A 47 9.99 -4.10 -9.49
C ASP A 47 10.59 -2.88 -8.76
N LEU A 48 10.69 -2.91 -7.43
CA LEU A 48 11.11 -1.76 -6.62
C LEU A 48 12.48 -1.23 -7.03
N GLU A 49 13.46 -2.10 -7.16
CA GLU A 49 14.83 -1.71 -7.52
C GLU A 49 14.88 -1.07 -8.91
N ALA A 50 14.28 -1.71 -9.92
CA ALA A 50 14.22 -1.16 -11.27
C ALA A 50 13.50 0.20 -11.33
N MET A 51 12.45 0.39 -10.53
CA MET A 51 11.78 1.70 -10.42
C MET A 51 12.69 2.74 -9.75
N MET A 52 13.45 2.37 -8.72
CA MET A 52 14.43 3.26 -8.08
C MET A 52 15.54 3.66 -9.06
N ASP A 53 16.04 2.72 -9.87
CA ASP A 53 17.06 2.98 -10.91
C ASP A 53 16.52 3.91 -12.00
N ALA A 54 15.23 3.82 -12.33
CA ALA A 54 14.55 4.76 -13.24
C ALA A 54 14.34 6.17 -12.65
N GLY A 55 14.77 6.41 -11.40
CA GLY A 55 14.67 7.70 -10.73
C GLY A 55 13.38 7.90 -9.93
N VAL A 56 12.58 6.86 -9.70
CA VAL A 56 11.40 6.95 -8.83
C VAL A 56 11.84 7.10 -7.38
N ARG A 57 11.46 8.22 -6.75
CA ARG A 57 11.81 8.54 -5.36
C ARG A 57 10.64 8.44 -4.38
N SER A 58 9.42 8.29 -4.89
CA SER A 58 8.19 8.25 -4.09
C SER A 58 7.30 7.12 -4.57
N PHE A 59 7.08 6.14 -3.70
CA PHE A 59 6.17 5.02 -3.95
C PHE A 59 4.83 5.30 -3.27
N LYS A 60 3.75 5.24 -4.05
CA LYS A 60 2.40 5.46 -3.55
C LYS A 60 1.72 4.11 -3.32
N ILE A 61 1.17 3.93 -2.12
CA ILE A 61 0.18 2.88 -1.85
C ILE A 61 -1.19 3.42 -2.28
N GLU A 62 -1.80 2.79 -3.28
CA GLU A 62 -3.13 3.19 -3.77
C GLU A 62 -4.23 2.36 -3.10
N GLY A 63 -5.33 3.03 -2.75
CA GLY A 63 -6.53 2.38 -2.26
C GLY A 63 -7.48 3.39 -1.62
N ARG A 64 -8.77 3.31 -1.96
CA ARG A 64 -9.82 4.12 -1.31
C ARG A 64 -10.43 3.37 -0.12
N LEU A 65 -10.59 4.07 1.00
CA LEU A 65 -11.25 3.57 2.22
C LEU A 65 -10.65 2.26 2.74
N LYS A 66 -9.32 2.17 2.78
CA LYS A 66 -8.61 1.04 3.37
C LYS A 66 -8.57 1.19 4.89
N ASP A 67 -8.76 0.09 5.60
CA ASP A 67 -8.68 0.07 7.06
C ASP A 67 -7.23 0.25 7.55
N THR A 68 -7.09 0.51 8.85
CA THR A 68 -5.81 0.73 9.50
C THR A 68 -4.88 -0.48 9.39
N ASN A 69 -5.40 -1.71 9.44
CA ASN A 69 -4.61 -2.94 9.36
C ASN A 69 -3.95 -3.08 7.98
N TYR A 70 -4.71 -2.81 6.92
CA TYR A 70 -4.20 -2.75 5.55
C TYR A 70 -3.07 -1.73 5.42
N VAL A 71 -3.28 -0.51 5.91
CA VAL A 71 -2.28 0.57 5.78
C VAL A 71 -1.01 0.22 6.56
N LYS A 72 -1.13 -0.25 7.80
CA LYS A 72 0.02 -0.69 8.62
C LYS A 72 0.83 -1.77 7.91
N ASN A 73 0.16 -2.84 7.46
CA ASN A 73 0.82 -3.98 6.86
C ASN A 73 1.48 -3.65 5.51
N VAL A 74 0.77 -2.99 4.59
CA VAL A 74 1.32 -2.68 3.27
C VAL A 74 2.44 -1.66 3.37
N THR A 75 2.33 -0.66 4.25
CA THR A 75 3.41 0.32 4.48
C THR A 75 4.65 -0.35 5.06
N ALA A 76 4.48 -1.18 6.09
CA ALA A 76 5.57 -1.94 6.69
C ALA A 76 6.25 -2.88 5.69
N TRP A 77 5.47 -3.59 4.87
CA TRP A 77 5.98 -4.46 3.81
C TRP A 77 6.88 -3.67 2.86
N TYR A 78 6.36 -2.61 2.23
CA TYR A 78 7.15 -1.83 1.28
C TYR A 78 8.36 -1.15 1.94
N ARG A 79 8.25 -0.69 3.20
CA ARG A 79 9.38 -0.13 3.94
C ARG A 79 10.51 -1.15 4.11
N GLN A 80 10.19 -2.38 4.56
CA GLN A 80 11.19 -3.44 4.68
C GLN A 80 11.84 -3.80 3.33
N GLN A 81 11.07 -3.86 2.24
CA GLN A 81 11.62 -4.19 0.92
C GLN A 81 12.55 -3.08 0.41
N ILE A 82 12.19 -1.80 0.63
CA ILE A 82 13.06 -0.68 0.27
C ILE A 82 14.31 -0.66 1.17
N ASP A 83 14.19 -0.89 2.49
CA ASP A 83 15.34 -0.93 3.40
C ASP A 83 16.34 -2.03 3.03
N LYS A 84 15.86 -3.20 2.57
CA LYS A 84 16.72 -4.27 2.03
C LYS A 84 17.53 -3.80 0.82
N ILE A 85 16.90 -3.11 -0.12
CA ILE A 85 17.57 -2.55 -1.31
C ILE A 85 18.61 -1.50 -0.88
N LEU A 86 18.24 -0.59 0.02
CA LEU A 86 19.15 0.46 0.50
C LEU A 86 20.38 -0.12 1.22
N ALA A 87 20.21 -1.16 2.03
CA ALA A 87 21.31 -1.84 2.72
C ALA A 87 22.27 -2.56 1.75
N GLN A 88 21.77 -3.00 0.58
CA GLN A 88 22.58 -3.67 -0.45
C GLN A 88 23.29 -2.68 -1.39
N ARG A 89 22.82 -1.43 -1.47
CA ARG A 89 23.28 -0.41 -2.43
C ARG A 89 23.65 0.91 -1.76
N VAL A 90 24.39 0.82 -0.66
CA VAL A 90 24.81 1.98 0.16
C VAL A 90 25.61 3.02 -0.61
N ASP A 91 26.36 2.62 -1.64
CA ASP A 91 27.16 3.54 -2.47
C ASP A 91 26.32 4.31 -3.51
N THR A 92 25.07 3.88 -3.75
CA THR A 92 24.17 4.47 -4.76
C THR A 92 23.01 5.22 -4.13
N TYR A 93 22.46 4.71 -3.04
CA TYR A 93 21.24 5.24 -2.43
C TYR A 93 21.44 5.64 -0.98
N VAL A 94 20.78 6.72 -0.61
CA VAL A 94 20.65 7.18 0.78
C VAL A 94 19.16 7.25 1.15
N ARG A 95 18.87 7.07 2.45
CA ARG A 95 17.52 7.22 2.98
C ARG A 95 17.10 8.68 2.89
N ALA A 96 15.87 8.92 2.45
CA ALA A 96 15.27 10.26 2.44
C ALA A 96 14.87 10.77 3.84
N SER A 97 14.88 9.89 4.84
CA SER A 97 14.49 10.21 6.21
C SER A 97 15.42 9.54 7.20
N TYR A 98 15.73 10.24 8.29
CA TYR A 98 16.40 9.67 9.47
C TYR A 98 15.54 8.63 10.19
N GLY A 99 16.10 7.91 11.14
CA GLY A 99 15.38 7.10 12.13
C GLY A 99 14.88 5.77 11.60
N THR A 100 14.81 4.76 12.46
CA THR A 100 14.46 3.39 12.12
C THR A 100 13.12 3.00 12.72
N SER A 101 12.27 2.36 11.93
CA SER A 101 10.97 1.84 12.37
C SER A 101 11.11 0.38 12.81
N HIS A 102 10.90 0.13 14.09
CA HIS A 102 10.90 -1.20 14.69
C HIS A 102 9.47 -1.74 14.70
N LEU A 103 9.24 -2.86 14.01
CA LEU A 103 7.92 -3.47 13.88
C LEU A 103 7.73 -4.57 14.93
N THR A 104 6.51 -4.72 15.45
CA THR A 104 6.13 -5.80 16.38
C THR A 104 5.40 -6.95 15.68
N PHE A 105 5.37 -6.95 14.36
CA PHE A 105 4.73 -7.95 13.51
C PHE A 105 5.52 -8.14 12.21
N GLU A 106 5.37 -9.31 11.58
CA GLU A 106 5.97 -9.56 10.26
C GLU A 106 4.97 -9.16 9.16
N PRO A 107 5.30 -8.14 8.34
CA PRO A 107 4.41 -7.69 7.29
C PRO A 107 4.41 -8.64 6.10
N ASP A 108 3.28 -8.75 5.41
CA ASP A 108 3.14 -9.46 4.14
C ASP A 108 1.97 -8.90 3.34
N ALA A 109 2.25 -8.25 2.21
CA ALA A 109 1.23 -7.65 1.36
C ALA A 109 0.17 -8.67 0.89
N LYS A 110 0.51 -9.96 0.75
CA LYS A 110 -0.42 -11.02 0.34
C LYS A 110 -1.51 -11.29 1.37
N ARG A 111 -1.24 -11.03 2.67
CA ARG A 111 -2.17 -11.29 3.79
C ARG A 111 -3.16 -10.15 4.03
N SER A 112 -3.00 -9.02 3.34
CA SER A 112 -3.99 -7.95 3.32
C SER A 112 -5.02 -8.14 2.21
N PHE A 113 -6.11 -7.36 2.24
CA PHE A 113 -7.11 -7.32 1.17
C PHE A 113 -6.44 -7.27 -0.21
N ASN A 114 -6.68 -8.29 -1.03
CA ASN A 114 -6.34 -8.29 -2.45
C ASN A 114 -7.24 -9.26 -3.22
N ARG A 115 -7.41 -8.98 -4.51
CA ARG A 115 -8.08 -9.82 -5.52
C ARG A 115 -7.07 -10.67 -6.30
N GLY A 116 -5.93 -10.98 -5.69
CA GLY A 116 -4.73 -11.43 -6.38
C GLY A 116 -3.94 -10.26 -6.97
N PHE A 117 -2.68 -10.54 -7.33
CA PHE A 117 -1.76 -9.53 -7.84
C PHE A 117 -1.54 -9.61 -9.35
N THR A 118 -1.20 -8.47 -9.94
CA THR A 118 -0.81 -8.37 -11.34
C THR A 118 0.28 -7.32 -11.54
N ASN A 119 1.18 -7.60 -12.49
CA ASN A 119 2.11 -6.62 -13.03
C ASN A 119 1.47 -5.77 -14.14
N TYR A 120 0.14 -5.84 -14.27
CA TYR A 120 -0.66 -5.18 -15.30
C TYR A 120 -0.01 -5.29 -16.68
N PHE A 121 0.51 -4.20 -17.23
CA PHE A 121 1.20 -4.18 -18.52
C PHE A 121 2.62 -3.59 -18.45
N LEU A 122 3.29 -3.64 -17.29
CA LEU A 122 4.64 -3.07 -17.14
C LEU A 122 5.63 -3.71 -18.12
N TYR A 123 5.55 -5.03 -18.27
CA TYR A 123 6.39 -5.81 -19.19
C TYR A 123 5.64 -6.19 -20.47
N GLY A 124 4.64 -5.39 -20.86
CA GLY A 124 3.71 -5.74 -21.91
C GLY A 124 2.60 -6.68 -21.43
N ARG A 125 1.78 -7.14 -22.38
CA ARG A 125 0.62 -7.99 -22.12
C ARG A 125 1.00 -9.47 -22.17
N THR A 126 0.63 -10.21 -21.13
CA THR A 126 0.80 -11.67 -21.06
C THR A 126 -0.56 -12.38 -21.10
N ASP A 127 -0.55 -13.70 -21.26
CA ASP A 127 -1.76 -14.51 -21.19
C ASP A 127 -2.24 -14.72 -19.73
N ALA A 128 -1.45 -14.30 -18.73
CA ALA A 128 -1.85 -14.36 -17.34
C ALA A 128 -3.06 -13.44 -17.07
N PRO A 129 -4.15 -13.94 -16.47
CA PRO A 129 -5.33 -13.12 -16.20
C PRO A 129 -5.01 -11.96 -15.26
N ILE A 130 -5.33 -10.74 -15.68
CA ILE A 130 -5.22 -9.51 -14.85
C ILE A 130 -6.54 -9.14 -14.16
N HIS A 131 -7.59 -9.91 -14.39
CA HIS A 131 -8.96 -9.63 -13.94
C HIS A 131 -9.40 -10.56 -12.81
N SER A 132 -10.47 -10.16 -12.12
CA SER A 132 -11.16 -10.91 -11.07
C SER A 132 -12.66 -10.92 -11.36
N PHE A 133 -13.07 -11.65 -12.40
CA PHE A 133 -14.48 -11.67 -12.87
C PHE A 133 -15.43 -12.34 -11.88
N ALA A 134 -14.93 -13.28 -11.08
CA ALA A 134 -15.73 -14.00 -10.10
C ALA A 134 -16.19 -13.10 -8.93
N THR A 135 -15.41 -12.06 -8.58
CA THR A 135 -15.71 -11.23 -7.41
C THR A 135 -14.89 -9.93 -7.36
N PRO A 136 -15.47 -8.82 -6.85
CA PRO A 136 -14.76 -7.60 -6.51
C PRO A 136 -14.22 -7.62 -5.06
N LYS A 137 -14.57 -8.64 -4.28
CA LYS A 137 -14.19 -8.81 -2.87
C LYS A 137 -12.77 -9.37 -2.75
N ALA A 138 -12.16 -9.23 -1.57
CA ALA A 138 -10.89 -9.89 -1.29
C ALA A 138 -11.03 -11.40 -1.37
N ILE A 139 -10.07 -12.02 -2.05
CA ILE A 139 -9.90 -13.47 -2.10
C ILE A 139 -8.80 -13.85 -1.10
N GLY A 140 -7.71 -13.07 -1.07
CA GLY A 140 -6.54 -13.37 -0.24
C GLY A 140 -5.68 -14.51 -0.78
N PRO A 141 -4.61 -14.87 -0.05
CA PRO A 141 -3.65 -15.86 -0.52
C PRO A 141 -4.25 -17.26 -0.50
N VAL A 142 -3.76 -18.12 -1.40
CA VAL A 142 -4.03 -19.56 -1.34
C VAL A 142 -3.43 -20.08 -0.04
N VAL A 143 -4.22 -20.84 0.72
CA VAL A 143 -3.73 -21.46 1.95
C VAL A 143 -3.60 -22.98 1.84
N GLY A 144 -4.32 -23.60 0.93
CA GLY A 144 -4.28 -25.05 0.76
C GLY A 144 -5.50 -25.59 0.03
N LYS A 145 -5.81 -26.85 0.28
CA LYS A 145 -6.95 -27.57 -0.32
C LYS A 145 -7.77 -28.32 0.72
N VAL A 146 -9.00 -28.66 0.35
CA VAL A 146 -9.88 -29.53 1.12
C VAL A 146 -9.49 -31.00 0.89
N GLY A 147 -9.14 -31.71 1.95
CA GLY A 147 -8.93 -33.15 1.97
C GLY A 147 -10.21 -33.92 2.24
N ARG A 148 -10.16 -34.88 3.17
CA ARG A 148 -11.34 -35.65 3.60
C ARG A 148 -12.37 -34.74 4.26
N ILE A 149 -13.63 -34.90 3.90
CA ILE A 149 -14.76 -34.13 4.44
C ILE A 149 -15.55 -35.00 5.42
N GLU A 150 -15.89 -34.43 6.56
CA GLU A 150 -16.72 -35.03 7.59
C GLU A 150 -17.97 -34.16 7.82
N ARG A 151 -18.90 -34.59 8.70
CA ARG A 151 -20.21 -33.91 8.87
C ARG A 151 -20.10 -32.43 9.27
N ARG A 152 -19.07 -32.05 10.04
CA ARG A 152 -18.88 -30.70 10.60
C ARG A 152 -17.45 -30.17 10.44
N SER A 153 -16.62 -30.86 9.68
CA SER A 153 -15.19 -30.58 9.59
C SER A 153 -14.62 -31.10 8.28
N PHE A 154 -13.40 -30.66 7.97
CA PHE A 154 -12.64 -31.23 6.88
C PHE A 154 -11.15 -31.23 7.23
N VAL A 155 -10.42 -32.20 6.68
CA VAL A 155 -8.97 -32.22 6.70
C VAL A 155 -8.48 -31.13 5.75
N PHE A 156 -7.72 -30.18 6.28
CA PHE A 156 -7.02 -29.14 5.54
C PHE A 156 -5.65 -29.64 5.10
N GLU A 157 -5.40 -29.57 3.80
CA GLU A 157 -4.11 -29.88 3.19
C GLU A 157 -3.40 -28.56 2.91
N PRO A 158 -2.41 -28.14 3.74
CA PRO A 158 -1.77 -26.84 3.59
C PRO A 158 -0.98 -26.71 2.28
N ASP A 159 -0.98 -25.51 1.71
CA ASP A 159 -0.08 -25.15 0.61
C ASP A 159 1.38 -25.10 1.10
N ALA A 160 2.33 -25.49 0.26
CA ALA A 160 3.75 -25.48 0.61
C ALA A 160 4.26 -24.06 0.97
N ASN A 161 3.61 -23.02 0.45
CA ASN A 161 3.96 -21.62 0.71
C ASN A 161 3.01 -20.94 1.72
N LEU A 162 2.35 -21.71 2.58
CA LEU A 162 1.47 -21.18 3.61
C LEU A 162 2.27 -20.30 4.59
N ALA A 163 2.05 -18.99 4.53
CA ALA A 163 2.79 -18.01 5.33
C ALA A 163 2.54 -18.15 6.85
N SER A 164 1.35 -18.60 7.25
CA SER A 164 1.04 -18.85 8.66
C SER A 164 -0.04 -19.93 8.81
N PRO A 165 -0.01 -20.75 9.87
CA PRO A 165 -1.01 -21.78 10.13
C PRO A 165 -2.44 -21.23 10.18
N LEU A 166 -3.44 -22.06 9.92
CA LEU A 166 -4.83 -21.69 10.17
C LEU A 166 -5.10 -21.58 11.66
N THR A 167 -5.88 -20.58 12.04
CA THR A 167 -6.28 -20.36 13.44
C THR A 167 -7.79 -20.23 13.57
N ALA A 168 -8.30 -20.46 14.78
CA ALA A 168 -9.70 -20.17 15.09
C ALA A 168 -9.99 -18.67 14.88
N GLY A 169 -11.05 -18.38 14.13
CA GLY A 169 -11.44 -17.03 13.74
C GLY A 169 -11.10 -16.68 12.28
N ASP A 170 -10.25 -17.45 11.61
CA ASP A 170 -9.90 -17.21 10.20
C ASP A 170 -11.14 -17.29 9.29
N GLY A 171 -11.15 -16.42 8.28
CA GLY A 171 -12.09 -16.48 7.17
C GLY A 171 -11.45 -17.17 5.98
N LEU A 172 -12.14 -18.19 5.47
CA LEU A 172 -11.76 -18.91 4.27
C LEU A 172 -12.78 -18.66 3.16
N CYS A 173 -12.32 -18.73 1.92
CA CYS A 173 -13.17 -18.64 0.76
C CYS A 173 -12.71 -19.56 -0.38
N PHE A 174 -13.65 -19.87 -1.27
CA PHE A 174 -13.44 -20.68 -2.46
C PHE A 174 -14.39 -20.21 -3.57
N VAL A 175 -14.08 -20.61 -4.80
CA VAL A 175 -14.97 -20.38 -5.95
C VAL A 175 -15.78 -21.65 -6.17
N ASP A 176 -17.11 -21.52 -6.21
CA ASP A 176 -18.03 -22.63 -6.45
C ASP A 176 -18.12 -23.03 -7.93
N ALA A 177 -18.98 -24.01 -8.23
CA ALA A 177 -19.18 -24.51 -9.60
C ALA A 177 -19.76 -23.45 -10.56
N ASP A 178 -20.47 -22.45 -10.04
CA ASP A 178 -21.05 -21.33 -10.82
C ASP A 178 -20.03 -20.18 -11.01
N GLY A 179 -18.81 -20.36 -10.49
CA GLY A 179 -17.75 -19.35 -10.57
C GLY A 179 -18.01 -18.15 -9.68
N LYS A 180 -18.76 -18.32 -8.57
CA LYS A 180 -19.03 -17.30 -7.55
C LYS A 180 -18.18 -17.56 -6.30
N LEU A 181 -17.76 -16.46 -5.64
CA LEU A 181 -16.96 -16.56 -4.42
C LEU A 181 -17.86 -16.84 -3.21
N GLN A 182 -17.61 -17.97 -2.55
CA GLN A 182 -18.23 -18.36 -1.29
C GLN A 182 -17.24 -18.18 -0.15
N GLY A 183 -17.69 -17.63 0.98
CA GLY A 183 -16.87 -17.39 2.17
C GLY A 183 -17.47 -18.03 3.41
N PHE A 184 -16.63 -18.50 4.32
CA PHE A 184 -17.03 -19.09 5.60
C PHE A 184 -15.98 -18.81 6.68
N ARG A 185 -16.38 -18.89 7.95
CA ARG A 185 -15.48 -18.74 9.10
C ARG A 185 -15.11 -20.10 9.68
N VAL A 186 -13.86 -20.24 10.09
CA VAL A 186 -13.33 -21.37 10.85
C VAL A 186 -13.44 -21.06 12.34
N ASN A 187 -14.20 -21.85 13.10
CA ASN A 187 -14.40 -21.64 14.53
C ASN A 187 -13.35 -22.36 15.38
N LYS A 188 -12.83 -23.49 14.88
CA LYS A 188 -11.83 -24.30 15.57
C LYS A 188 -10.88 -24.93 14.56
N VAL A 189 -9.63 -25.10 14.96
CA VAL A 189 -8.60 -25.85 14.23
C VAL A 189 -7.94 -26.82 15.20
N GLU A 190 -7.85 -28.09 14.83
CA GLU A 190 -7.16 -29.15 15.60
C GLU A 190 -6.20 -29.90 14.68
N GLY A 191 -4.91 -29.59 14.78
CA GLY A 191 -3.93 -30.05 13.80
C GLY A 191 -4.32 -29.61 12.38
N ASN A 192 -4.49 -30.58 11.48
CA ASN A 192 -4.97 -30.33 10.12
C ASN A 192 -6.50 -30.41 9.99
N MET A 193 -7.27 -30.54 11.06
CA MET A 193 -8.73 -30.54 10.99
C MET A 193 -9.28 -29.14 11.20
N ALA A 194 -10.06 -28.63 10.25
CA ALA A 194 -10.74 -27.34 10.35
C ALA A 194 -12.24 -27.56 10.58
N PHE A 195 -12.80 -26.78 11.50
CA PHE A 195 -14.22 -26.84 11.89
C PHE A 195 -14.89 -25.49 11.58
N PRO A 196 -15.61 -25.38 10.45
CA PRO A 196 -16.40 -24.19 10.12
C PRO A 196 -17.54 -23.94 11.10
N ALA A 197 -18.01 -22.70 11.18
CA ALA A 197 -19.25 -22.37 11.89
C ALA A 197 -20.47 -23.09 11.30
N THR A 198 -20.56 -23.04 9.96
CA THR A 198 -21.54 -23.78 9.16
C THR A 198 -20.78 -24.46 8.04
N MET A 199 -21.05 -25.75 7.81
CA MET A 199 -20.32 -26.52 6.81
C MET A 199 -20.64 -25.99 5.39
N PRO A 200 -19.67 -25.48 4.63
CA PRO A 200 -19.91 -25.02 3.28
C PRO A 200 -20.04 -26.21 2.32
N PRO A 201 -20.62 -26.02 1.12
CA PRO A 201 -20.71 -27.05 0.09
C PRO A 201 -19.34 -27.30 -0.58
N LEU A 202 -18.41 -27.87 0.18
CA LEU A 202 -17.05 -28.17 -0.25
C LEU A 202 -16.96 -29.52 -0.97
N LYS A 203 -16.00 -29.63 -1.89
CA LYS A 203 -15.58 -30.91 -2.50
C LYS A 203 -14.11 -31.18 -2.17
N ARG A 204 -13.71 -32.44 -2.09
CA ARG A 204 -12.29 -32.80 -1.96
C ARG A 204 -11.50 -32.22 -3.13
N GLY A 205 -10.32 -31.69 -2.85
CA GLY A 205 -9.45 -30.99 -3.80
C GLY A 205 -9.79 -29.51 -4.00
N THR A 206 -10.88 -29.00 -3.42
CA THR A 206 -11.25 -27.58 -3.54
C THR A 206 -10.14 -26.69 -2.99
N ARG A 207 -9.68 -25.75 -3.80
CA ARG A 207 -8.65 -24.78 -3.40
C ARG A 207 -9.26 -23.75 -2.46
N LEU A 208 -8.59 -23.51 -1.33
CA LEU A 208 -9.01 -22.57 -0.31
C LEU A 208 -8.08 -21.35 -0.29
N HIS A 209 -8.69 -20.19 -0.08
CA HIS A 209 -8.00 -18.93 0.15
C HIS A 209 -8.38 -18.36 1.50
N ARG A 210 -7.48 -17.62 2.14
CA ARG A 210 -7.75 -16.92 3.41
C ARG A 210 -8.10 -15.46 3.15
N ASN A 211 -9.37 -15.11 3.29
CA ASN A 211 -9.83 -13.72 3.10
C ASN A 211 -9.86 -12.91 4.40
N LEU A 212 -9.64 -13.56 5.55
CA LEU A 212 -9.46 -12.92 6.86
C LEU A 212 -8.42 -13.71 7.67
N ASP A 213 -7.34 -13.05 8.08
CA ASP A 213 -6.31 -13.60 8.96
C ASP A 213 -6.49 -13.05 10.36
N PHE A 214 -7.16 -13.82 11.22
CA PHE A 214 -7.61 -13.34 12.51
C PHE A 214 -6.43 -13.08 13.46
N ALA A 215 -5.41 -13.93 13.41
CA ALA A 215 -4.19 -13.76 14.20
C ALA A 215 -3.46 -12.47 13.80
N MET A 216 -3.35 -12.19 12.50
CA MET A 216 -2.77 -10.94 12.01
C MET A 216 -3.57 -9.72 12.42
N ASP A 217 -4.89 -9.76 12.27
CA ASP A 217 -5.75 -8.64 12.66
C ASP A 217 -5.64 -8.33 14.16
N LYS A 218 -5.53 -9.38 14.99
CA LYS A 218 -5.30 -9.24 16.43
C LYS A 218 -3.91 -8.69 16.76
N ALA A 219 -2.89 -9.01 15.98
CA ALA A 219 -1.56 -8.42 16.13
C ALA A 219 -1.58 -6.93 15.71
N LEU A 220 -2.25 -6.62 14.61
CA LEU A 220 -2.31 -5.27 14.03
C LEU A 220 -3.21 -4.30 14.81
N SER A 221 -4.12 -4.80 15.65
CA SER A 221 -4.94 -3.97 16.54
C SER A 221 -4.17 -3.37 17.71
N LYS A 222 -2.97 -3.91 18.01
CA LYS A 222 -2.06 -3.39 19.04
C LYS A 222 -1.11 -2.32 18.48
N GLU A 223 -0.21 -1.84 19.33
CA GLU A 223 0.92 -1.03 18.89
C GLU A 223 1.84 -1.86 17.99
N THR A 224 2.01 -1.40 16.76
CA THR A 224 2.62 -2.19 15.68
C THR A 224 4.01 -1.73 15.29
N ALA A 225 4.36 -0.50 15.63
CA ALA A 225 5.61 0.11 15.21
C ALA A 225 6.05 1.21 16.15
N LYS A 226 7.35 1.28 16.44
CA LYS A 226 7.99 2.41 17.11
C LYS A 226 9.11 2.93 16.21
N ARG A 227 9.09 4.22 15.88
CA ARG A 227 10.20 4.86 15.16
C ARG A 227 11.15 5.51 16.15
N THR A 228 12.44 5.22 16.04
CA THR A 228 13.48 5.84 16.87
C THR A 228 14.61 6.42 16.03
N LEU A 229 15.33 7.38 16.60
CA LEU A 229 16.55 7.98 16.05
C LEU A 229 17.76 7.43 16.81
N ALA A 230 18.78 6.98 16.09
CA ALA A 230 20.05 6.60 16.70
C ALA A 230 20.71 7.84 17.31
N ALA A 231 21.15 7.74 18.56
CA ALA A 231 21.84 8.80 19.27
C ALA A 231 23.10 8.29 19.97
N ASP A 232 24.19 9.02 19.79
CA ASP A 232 25.45 8.81 20.47
C ASP A 232 25.51 9.72 21.72
N ILE A 233 25.99 9.17 22.83
CA ILE A 233 26.06 9.84 24.13
C ILE A 233 27.51 9.77 24.63
N SER A 234 28.09 10.90 24.99
CA SER A 234 29.40 10.96 25.65
C SER A 234 29.26 11.67 26.99
N LEU A 235 29.57 10.98 28.09
CA LEU A 235 29.74 11.60 29.41
C LEU A 235 31.21 11.84 29.65
N ARG A 236 31.59 13.06 30.00
CA ARG A 236 32.98 13.43 30.31
C ARG A 236 33.10 14.24 31.57
N GLU A 237 34.16 13.99 32.33
CA GLU A 237 34.56 14.80 33.48
C GLU A 237 35.04 16.17 33.00
N VAL A 238 34.60 17.25 33.66
CA VAL A 238 35.04 18.63 33.41
C VAL A 238 35.34 19.31 34.75
N GLU A 239 36.02 20.45 34.72
CA GLU A 239 36.28 21.22 35.94
C GLU A 239 34.97 21.54 36.67
N GLY A 240 34.84 21.12 37.93
CA GLY A 240 33.65 21.36 38.76
C GLY A 240 32.43 20.49 38.45
N GLY A 241 32.53 19.47 37.58
CA GLY A 241 31.38 18.60 37.30
C GLY A 241 31.54 17.64 36.12
N TYR A 242 30.45 17.40 35.42
CA TYR A 242 30.41 16.53 34.24
C TYR A 242 29.69 17.24 33.09
N ALA A 243 30.06 16.89 31.87
CA ALA A 243 29.33 17.26 30.67
C ALA A 243 28.78 16.01 29.99
N ILE A 244 27.54 16.09 29.51
CA ILE A 244 26.98 15.09 28.61
C ILE A 244 26.76 15.74 27.24
N ASP A 245 27.46 15.20 26.26
CA ASP A 245 27.26 15.47 24.84
C ASP A 245 26.32 14.40 24.28
N MET A 246 25.27 14.80 23.58
CA MET A 246 24.38 13.88 22.88
C MET A 246 24.11 14.39 21.47
N ALA A 247 24.35 13.54 20.48
CA ALA A 247 24.10 13.83 19.07
C ALA A 247 23.31 12.69 18.43
N ASP A 248 22.42 13.01 17.51
CA ASP A 248 21.68 11.99 16.76
C ASP A 248 21.98 12.03 15.26
N GLU A 249 21.52 10.98 14.58
CA GLU A 249 21.75 10.76 13.14
C GLU A 249 21.21 11.88 12.22
N SER A 250 20.38 12.81 12.72
CA SER A 250 19.95 13.98 11.93
C SER A 250 20.98 15.11 11.89
N GLY A 251 22.03 15.03 12.69
CA GLY A 251 23.01 16.10 12.90
C GLY A 251 22.66 17.06 14.06
N CYS A 252 21.50 16.89 14.70
CA CYS A 252 21.19 17.61 15.93
C CYS A 252 22.12 17.16 17.05
N HIS A 253 22.63 18.12 17.82
CA HIS A 253 23.52 17.87 18.95
C HIS A 253 23.19 18.82 20.11
N VAL A 254 23.56 18.39 21.32
CA VAL A 254 23.47 19.21 22.52
C VAL A 254 24.60 18.82 23.47
N THR A 255 25.10 19.80 24.21
CA THR A 255 25.98 19.60 25.36
C THR A 255 25.33 20.25 26.57
N LEU A 256 25.19 19.49 27.67
CA LEU A 256 24.79 20.05 28.96
C LEU A 256 25.88 19.77 30.00
N ARG A 257 26.19 20.79 30.80
CA ARG A 257 27.10 20.71 31.95
C ARG A 257 26.27 20.59 33.22
N PHE A 258 26.74 19.74 34.13
CA PHE A 258 26.15 19.48 35.43
C PHE A 258 27.21 19.65 36.50
N ASP A 259 27.03 20.61 37.39
CA ASP A 259 27.93 20.79 38.53
C ASP A 259 27.66 19.66 39.53
N TYR A 260 28.69 18.87 39.83
CA TYR A 260 28.59 17.68 40.68
C TYR A 260 29.98 17.28 41.19
N PRO A 261 30.12 16.79 42.43
CA PRO A 261 31.42 16.37 42.96
C PRO A 261 32.03 15.19 42.19
N HIS A 262 33.37 15.12 42.21
CA HIS A 262 34.15 14.03 41.61
C HIS A 262 34.46 12.93 42.62
N ASP A 263 33.44 12.41 43.29
CA ASP A 263 33.61 11.39 44.31
C ASP A 263 34.20 10.10 43.71
N GLU A 264 35.27 9.57 44.32
CA GLU A 264 35.88 8.31 43.89
C GLU A 264 34.98 7.12 44.23
N ALA A 265 34.81 6.22 43.27
CA ALA A 265 34.08 4.98 43.48
C ALA A 265 34.99 3.87 43.99
N ARG A 266 34.44 3.05 44.90
CA ARG A 266 35.13 1.86 45.45
C ARG A 266 34.96 0.60 44.60
N SER A 267 34.15 0.68 43.55
CA SER A 267 33.84 -0.43 42.64
C SER A 267 33.66 0.09 41.22
N PRO A 268 33.88 -0.73 40.19
CA PRO A 268 33.75 -0.32 38.79
C PRO A 268 32.35 0.25 38.48
N GLN A 269 32.29 1.48 37.96
CA GLN A 269 31.03 2.18 37.67
C GLN A 269 30.69 2.27 36.19
N HIS A 270 31.65 2.07 35.29
CA HIS A 270 31.49 2.26 33.85
C HIS A 270 30.21 1.62 33.28
N ASP A 271 30.03 0.31 33.47
CA ASP A 271 28.86 -0.41 32.93
C ASP A 271 27.54 0.00 33.59
N ALA A 272 27.58 0.45 34.85
CA ALA A 272 26.40 1.00 35.50
C ALA A 272 26.00 2.33 34.86
N MET A 273 26.97 3.21 34.56
CA MET A 273 26.73 4.48 33.87
C MET A 273 26.17 4.26 32.47
N VAL A 274 26.80 3.38 31.68
CA VAL A 274 26.34 3.00 30.33
C VAL A 274 24.90 2.50 30.37
N ARG A 275 24.57 1.59 31.32
CA ARG A 275 23.22 1.06 31.49
C ARG A 275 22.19 2.11 31.92
N GLN A 276 22.56 3.15 32.64
CA GLN A 276 21.62 4.21 33.01
C GLN A 276 21.39 5.19 31.86
N LEU A 277 22.46 5.59 31.16
CA LEU A 277 22.38 6.52 30.03
C LEU A 277 21.66 5.90 28.81
N SER A 278 21.72 4.57 28.64
CA SER A 278 21.04 3.88 27.54
C SER A 278 19.50 3.77 27.67
N LYS A 279 18.92 4.10 28.83
CA LYS A 279 17.47 3.96 29.12
C LYS A 279 16.63 5.05 28.44
N LEU A 280 16.61 5.07 27.12
CA LEU A 280 15.93 6.09 26.30
C LEU A 280 14.48 5.76 25.94
N GLY A 281 13.88 4.73 26.56
CA GLY A 281 12.58 4.15 26.17
C GLY A 281 11.42 5.13 26.04
N ASP A 282 11.38 6.19 26.85
CA ASP A 282 10.31 7.21 26.83
C ASP A 282 10.56 8.36 25.83
N THR A 283 11.60 8.23 25.01
CA THR A 283 12.03 9.26 24.04
C THR A 283 12.00 8.69 22.62
N PRO A 284 12.04 9.53 21.57
CA PRO A 284 12.22 9.05 20.21
C PRO A 284 13.64 8.56 19.93
N PHE A 285 14.55 8.46 20.90
CA PHE A 285 15.94 8.07 20.69
C PHE A 285 16.21 6.61 21.05
N THR A 286 17.25 6.04 20.45
CA THR A 286 17.85 4.76 20.84
C THR A 286 19.35 4.95 20.91
N ALA A 287 19.97 4.47 21.98
CA ALA A 287 21.41 4.60 22.18
C ALA A 287 22.14 3.77 21.13
N HIS A 288 23.04 4.41 20.39
CA HIS A 288 23.87 3.78 19.37
C HIS A 288 25.29 3.55 19.93
N HIS A 289 26.02 4.62 20.26
CA HIS A 289 27.24 4.54 21.06
C HIS A 289 27.12 5.31 22.39
N ILE A 290 27.71 4.75 23.45
CA ILE A 290 27.86 5.44 24.74
C ILE A 290 29.32 5.39 25.15
N ASN A 291 29.90 6.57 25.38
CA ASN A 291 31.28 6.75 25.79
C ASN A 291 31.34 7.41 27.17
N ILE A 292 32.13 6.86 28.08
CA ILE A 292 32.30 7.38 29.43
C ILE A 292 33.78 7.75 29.61
N GLN A 293 34.05 9.03 29.83
CA GLN A 293 35.40 9.60 29.96
C GLN A 293 35.55 10.26 31.32
N THR A 294 35.96 9.48 32.31
CA THR A 294 36.24 9.97 33.66
C THR A 294 37.71 9.79 34.02
N ASN A 295 38.22 10.62 34.91
CA ASN A 295 39.57 10.47 35.43
C ASN A 295 39.55 9.47 36.59
N GLY A 296 39.68 8.19 36.26
CA GLY A 296 39.51 7.10 37.22
C GLY A 296 38.04 6.71 37.42
N GLU A 297 37.77 5.94 38.48
CA GLU A 297 36.44 5.45 38.81
C GLU A 297 35.67 6.50 39.62
N ARG A 298 34.59 7.03 39.03
CA ARG A 298 33.75 8.07 39.66
C ARG A 298 32.40 7.53 40.07
N PHE A 299 31.92 7.92 41.25
CA PHE A 299 30.60 7.53 41.72
C PHE A 299 29.56 8.59 41.36
N ILE A 300 28.56 8.20 40.57
CA ILE A 300 27.40 9.03 40.25
C ILE A 300 26.14 8.20 40.51
N PRO A 301 25.25 8.61 41.42
CA PRO A 301 24.02 7.88 41.69
C PRO A 301 23.15 7.71 40.44
N ALA A 302 22.47 6.57 40.32
CA ALA A 302 21.59 6.28 39.20
C ALA A 302 20.45 7.31 39.03
N SER A 303 19.97 7.89 40.12
CA SER A 303 18.97 8.96 40.11
C SER A 303 19.48 10.23 39.41
N VAL A 304 20.73 10.61 39.72
CA VAL A 304 21.41 11.78 39.13
C VAL A 304 21.64 11.57 37.63
N LEU A 305 22.18 10.41 37.24
CA LEU A 305 22.33 10.06 35.81
C LEU A 305 20.99 10.05 35.07
N THR A 306 19.91 9.61 35.74
CA THR A 306 18.56 9.61 35.16
C THR A 306 18.06 11.04 34.92
N GLU A 307 18.30 11.96 35.87
CA GLU A 307 17.96 13.36 35.74
C GLU A 307 18.73 14.02 34.60
N TRP A 308 20.06 13.86 34.56
CA TRP A 308 20.90 14.43 33.51
C TRP A 308 20.53 13.90 32.13
N ARG A 309 20.34 12.58 32.00
CA ARG A 309 19.86 11.95 30.76
C ARG A 309 18.54 12.57 30.29
N ARG A 310 17.57 12.76 31.18
CA ARG A 310 16.27 13.38 30.85
C ARG A 310 16.44 14.82 30.38
N ALA A 311 17.27 15.61 31.07
CA ALA A 311 17.55 16.99 30.70
C ALA A 311 18.19 17.09 29.30
N VAL A 312 19.21 16.26 29.03
CA VAL A 312 19.90 16.20 27.74
C VAL A 312 18.94 15.78 26.62
N CYS A 313 18.17 14.70 26.82
CA CYS A 313 17.18 14.24 25.83
C CYS A 313 16.12 15.31 25.52
N SER A 314 15.63 16.01 26.54
CA SER A 314 14.66 17.10 26.39
C SER A 314 15.23 18.24 25.57
N LYS A 315 16.48 18.63 25.83
CA LYS A 315 17.15 19.71 25.12
C LYS A 315 17.49 19.33 23.67
N LEU A 316 17.89 18.08 23.41
CA LEU A 316 18.08 17.58 22.05
C LEU A 316 16.76 17.59 21.25
N LEU A 317 15.66 17.18 21.88
CA LEU A 317 14.33 17.22 21.25
C LEU A 317 13.88 18.65 20.93
N ALA A 318 14.17 19.62 21.82
CA ALA A 318 13.91 21.03 21.55
C ALA A 318 14.77 21.57 20.39
N ASN A 319 16.03 21.11 20.27
CA ASN A 319 16.88 21.45 19.13
C ASN A 319 16.27 20.93 17.81
N HIS A 320 15.78 19.69 17.77
CA HIS A 320 15.04 19.14 16.61
C HIS A 320 13.89 20.04 16.16
N GLN A 321 13.07 20.50 17.11
CA GLN A 321 11.88 21.30 16.80
C GLN A 321 12.21 22.69 16.24
N THR A 322 13.37 23.23 16.60
CA THR A 322 13.80 24.58 16.22
C THR A 322 14.68 24.58 14.96
N SER A 323 15.41 23.49 14.72
CA SER A 323 16.30 23.31 13.57
C SER A 323 15.64 22.69 12.34
N TYR A 324 14.39 22.22 12.44
CA TYR A 324 13.70 21.60 11.32
C TYR A 324 13.35 22.63 10.22
N GLU A 325 14.00 22.50 9.07
CA GLU A 325 13.64 23.22 7.86
C GLU A 325 12.78 22.35 6.93
N ARG A 326 11.61 22.86 6.55
CA ARG A 326 10.72 22.17 5.61
C ARG A 326 11.25 22.31 4.19
N ASP A 327 11.44 21.19 3.50
CA ASP A 327 11.69 21.16 2.07
C ASP A 327 10.65 21.99 1.31
N ARG A 328 11.13 23.00 0.58
CA ARG A 328 10.27 23.79 -0.31
C ARG A 328 10.16 23.07 -1.64
N ALA A 329 8.94 22.96 -2.16
CA ALA A 329 8.73 22.43 -3.50
C ALA A 329 9.54 23.26 -4.51
N ALA A 330 10.23 22.57 -5.42
CA ALA A 330 10.92 23.23 -6.52
C ALA A 330 9.91 24.02 -7.36
N ARG A 331 10.35 25.17 -7.89
CA ARG A 331 9.54 25.92 -8.86
C ARG A 331 9.41 25.08 -10.15
N PRO A 332 8.21 24.97 -10.73
CA PRO A 332 8.03 24.26 -11.98
C PRO A 332 8.76 24.98 -13.12
N ASP A 333 9.21 24.21 -14.12
CA ASP A 333 9.74 24.75 -15.36
C ASP A 333 8.58 25.20 -16.27
N GLU A 334 8.20 26.46 -16.14
CA GLU A 334 7.07 27.06 -16.86
C GLU A 334 7.29 27.04 -18.39
N ALA A 335 8.53 27.15 -18.87
CA ALA A 335 8.83 27.12 -20.30
C ALA A 335 8.61 25.72 -20.88
N ARG A 336 9.11 24.69 -20.18
CA ARG A 336 8.88 23.30 -20.55
C ARG A 336 7.40 22.92 -20.50
N LEU A 337 6.67 23.37 -19.48
CA LEU A 337 5.23 23.12 -19.38
C LEU A 337 4.47 23.72 -20.56
N LYS A 338 4.81 24.95 -20.98
CA LYS A 338 4.23 25.58 -22.19
C LYS A 338 4.51 24.77 -23.46
N GLN A 339 5.70 24.19 -23.58
CA GLN A 339 6.07 23.36 -24.74
C GLN A 339 5.34 22.00 -24.74
N MET A 340 5.09 21.43 -23.57
CA MET A 340 4.49 20.09 -23.43
C MET A 340 2.97 20.07 -23.53
N LEU A 341 2.30 21.18 -23.23
CA LEU A 341 0.84 21.25 -23.20
C LEU A 341 0.26 21.56 -24.59
N PRO A 342 -0.85 20.91 -24.97
CA PRO A 342 -1.52 21.20 -26.25
C PRO A 342 -2.23 22.55 -26.21
N HIS A 343 -2.51 23.14 -27.37
CA HIS A 343 -3.29 24.38 -27.45
C HIS A 343 -4.78 24.21 -27.11
N GLU A 344 -5.29 22.98 -27.22
CA GLU A 344 -6.69 22.66 -26.95
C GLU A 344 -6.78 21.44 -26.04
N LEU A 345 -7.73 21.48 -25.09
CA LEU A 345 -8.01 20.38 -24.18
C LEU A 345 -9.46 19.91 -24.33
N PRO A 346 -9.70 18.62 -24.68
CA PRO A 346 -11.03 18.06 -24.71
C PRO A 346 -11.57 17.81 -23.30
N PHE A 347 -12.87 17.53 -23.17
CA PHE A 347 -13.55 17.31 -21.88
C PHE A 347 -12.89 16.21 -21.04
N THR A 348 -12.19 15.26 -21.69
CA THR A 348 -11.46 14.17 -21.04
C THR A 348 -10.23 14.63 -20.23
N ALA A 349 -9.79 15.88 -20.41
CA ALA A 349 -8.76 16.51 -19.57
C ALA A 349 -9.26 16.81 -18.14
N ASN A 350 -10.58 16.70 -17.89
CA ASN A 350 -11.21 16.83 -16.58
C ASN A 350 -10.97 18.20 -15.89
N VAL A 351 -10.88 19.27 -16.68
CA VAL A 351 -10.81 20.64 -16.14
C VAL A 351 -12.17 21.02 -15.56
N SER A 352 -12.28 20.98 -14.24
CA SER A 352 -13.55 21.06 -13.50
C SER A 352 -13.65 22.24 -12.53
N ASN A 353 -12.62 23.09 -12.47
CA ASN A 353 -12.55 24.25 -11.59
C ASN A 353 -11.64 25.35 -12.18
N HIS A 354 -11.85 26.58 -11.71
CA HIS A 354 -11.15 27.77 -12.19
C HIS A 354 -9.63 27.75 -11.94
N LEU A 355 -9.13 27.03 -10.92
CA LEU A 355 -7.69 26.94 -10.65
C LEU A 355 -6.98 26.09 -11.69
N ALA A 356 -7.57 24.95 -12.06
CA ALA A 356 -7.07 24.10 -13.13
C ALA A 356 -7.14 24.82 -14.48
N GLU A 357 -8.23 25.52 -14.76
CA GLU A 357 -8.39 26.33 -15.97
C GLU A 357 -7.33 27.44 -16.06
N ALA A 358 -7.15 28.21 -14.98
CA ALA A 358 -6.13 29.26 -14.91
C ALA A 358 -4.72 28.71 -15.10
N PHE A 359 -4.43 27.52 -14.52
CA PHE A 359 -3.17 26.82 -14.75
C PHE A 359 -2.97 26.56 -16.24
N TYR A 360 -3.90 25.89 -16.93
CA TYR A 360 -3.73 25.57 -18.35
C TYR A 360 -3.63 26.82 -19.23
N LYS A 361 -4.47 27.85 -18.99
CA LYS A 361 -4.40 29.12 -19.74
C LYS A 361 -3.07 29.83 -19.59
N ARG A 362 -2.51 29.87 -18.36
CA ARG A 362 -1.16 30.44 -18.13
C ARG A 362 -0.07 29.74 -18.94
N HIS A 363 -0.28 28.48 -19.28
CA HIS A 363 0.65 27.67 -20.05
C HIS A 363 0.29 27.54 -21.54
N GLY A 364 -0.55 28.42 -22.08
CA GLY A 364 -0.77 28.53 -23.53
C GLY A 364 -1.89 27.65 -24.10
N VAL A 365 -2.70 27.01 -23.24
CA VAL A 365 -3.93 26.36 -23.67
C VAL A 365 -5.00 27.43 -23.91
N LEU A 366 -5.51 27.50 -25.13
CA LEU A 366 -6.46 28.52 -25.58
C LEU A 366 -7.91 28.07 -25.36
N ASN A 367 -8.22 26.84 -25.81
CA ASN A 367 -9.56 26.28 -25.78
C ASN A 367 -9.60 25.11 -24.80
N ILE A 368 -10.50 25.18 -23.82
CA ILE A 368 -10.66 24.14 -22.80
C ILE A 368 -12.13 23.76 -22.76
N GLU A 369 -12.45 22.55 -23.19
CA GLU A 369 -13.79 21.99 -23.02
C GLU A 369 -14.06 21.72 -21.53
N PRO A 370 -15.28 22.02 -21.02
CA PRO A 370 -15.64 21.71 -19.64
C PRO A 370 -15.55 20.21 -19.35
N ALA A 371 -15.17 19.85 -18.13
CA ALA A 371 -15.29 18.46 -17.68
C ALA A 371 -16.74 17.94 -17.81
N PHE A 372 -16.88 16.65 -18.12
CA PHE A 372 -18.18 15.99 -18.40
C PHE A 372 -19.29 16.29 -17.36
N GLU A 373 -18.93 16.39 -16.09
CA GLU A 373 -19.88 16.69 -14.99
C GLU A 373 -20.41 18.14 -14.95
N LEU A 374 -19.73 19.07 -15.60
CA LEU A 374 -20.17 20.47 -15.73
C LEU A 374 -21.07 20.61 -16.95
N GLU A 375 -20.60 20.06 -18.08
CA GLU A 375 -21.31 20.08 -19.34
C GLU A 375 -21.10 18.74 -20.05
N GLN A 376 -22.18 18.03 -20.35
CA GLN A 376 -22.08 16.76 -21.05
C GLN A 376 -21.97 17.01 -22.55
N PRO A 377 -20.95 16.46 -23.23
CA PRO A 377 -20.80 16.66 -24.66
C PRO A 377 -21.95 16.02 -25.45
N ALA A 378 -22.25 16.64 -26.59
CA ALA A 378 -23.23 16.15 -27.55
C ALA A 378 -22.76 14.85 -28.24
N GLY A 379 -23.69 14.09 -28.80
CA GLY A 379 -23.41 12.89 -29.59
C GLY A 379 -23.65 11.55 -28.88
N THR A 380 -23.59 10.46 -29.64
CA THR A 380 -23.93 9.10 -29.17
C THR A 380 -22.72 8.28 -28.74
N GLU A 381 -21.50 8.66 -29.12
CA GLU A 381 -20.26 7.94 -28.79
C GLU A 381 -19.40 8.69 -27.77
N VAL A 382 -19.96 9.00 -26.60
CA VAL A 382 -19.22 9.72 -25.56
C VAL A 382 -18.52 8.73 -24.63
N PRO A 383 -17.17 8.68 -24.54
CA PRO A 383 -16.47 7.78 -23.65
C PRO A 383 -16.62 8.22 -22.19
N LEU A 384 -17.06 7.30 -21.33
CA LEU A 384 -17.12 7.48 -19.88
C LEU A 384 -15.88 6.93 -19.17
N MET A 385 -15.22 5.95 -19.79
CA MET A 385 -14.03 5.29 -19.28
C MET A 385 -13.20 4.79 -20.46
N THR A 386 -11.90 5.07 -20.45
CA THR A 386 -10.91 4.48 -21.34
C THR A 386 -9.97 3.64 -20.50
N CYS A 387 -9.68 2.41 -20.92
CA CYS A 387 -8.78 1.54 -20.19
C CYS A 387 -8.02 0.59 -21.12
N ARG A 388 -6.81 0.20 -20.69
CA ARG A 388 -6.05 -0.85 -21.38
C ARG A 388 -6.55 -2.26 -21.04
N HIS A 389 -7.38 -2.44 -20.01
CA HIS A 389 -8.09 -3.70 -19.83
C HIS A 389 -9.05 -3.91 -21.01
N CYS A 390 -9.02 -5.08 -21.61
CA CYS A 390 -9.83 -5.37 -22.80
C CYS A 390 -10.61 -6.65 -22.55
N ILE A 391 -11.94 -6.55 -22.51
CA ILE A 391 -12.82 -7.71 -22.26
C ILE A 391 -12.65 -8.78 -23.34
N ARG A 392 -12.53 -8.38 -24.61
CA ARG A 392 -12.21 -9.32 -25.70
C ARG A 392 -10.95 -10.12 -25.39
N HIS A 393 -9.86 -9.47 -24.99
CA HIS A 393 -8.64 -10.20 -24.62
C HIS A 393 -8.84 -11.11 -23.41
N ALA A 394 -9.53 -10.64 -22.37
CA ALA A 394 -9.78 -11.42 -21.15
C ALA A 394 -10.64 -12.68 -21.40
N LEU A 395 -11.47 -12.67 -22.45
CA LEU A 395 -12.30 -13.80 -22.87
C LEU A 395 -11.65 -14.64 -24.00
N GLY A 396 -10.42 -14.30 -24.43
CA GLY A 396 -9.76 -14.98 -25.55
C GLY A 396 -10.21 -14.51 -26.95
N TRP A 397 -11.09 -13.52 -27.05
CA TRP A 397 -11.66 -12.98 -28.30
C TRP A 397 -10.84 -11.81 -28.88
N CYS A 398 -9.54 -11.72 -28.58
CA CYS A 398 -8.70 -10.65 -29.11
C CYS A 398 -8.62 -10.72 -30.63
N VAL A 399 -9.06 -9.69 -31.35
CA VAL A 399 -9.13 -9.68 -32.82
C VAL A 399 -7.77 -9.83 -33.52
N LYS A 400 -6.67 -9.47 -32.83
CA LYS A 400 -5.31 -9.69 -33.33
C LYS A 400 -4.97 -11.18 -33.43
N LYS A 401 -5.58 -12.02 -32.58
CA LYS A 401 -5.42 -13.47 -32.57
C LYS A 401 -6.60 -14.18 -33.26
N ASN A 402 -7.80 -13.61 -33.16
CA ASN A 402 -9.05 -14.19 -33.63
C ASN A 402 -9.87 -13.16 -34.43
N PRO A 403 -9.58 -12.96 -35.74
CA PRO A 403 -10.25 -11.95 -36.57
C PRO A 403 -11.77 -12.14 -36.70
N ALA A 404 -12.29 -13.34 -36.45
CA ALA A 404 -13.73 -13.65 -36.49
C ALA A 404 -14.56 -12.74 -35.56
N HIS A 405 -13.99 -12.30 -34.43
CA HIS A 405 -14.67 -11.43 -33.47
C HIS A 405 -14.60 -9.93 -33.82
N ALA A 406 -14.07 -9.56 -35.00
CA ALA A 406 -13.89 -8.16 -35.38
C ALA A 406 -15.22 -7.41 -35.45
N ALA A 407 -16.25 -8.03 -36.04
CA ALA A 407 -17.58 -7.46 -36.25
C ALA A 407 -18.42 -7.38 -34.97
N ASP A 408 -18.05 -8.10 -33.91
CA ASP A 408 -18.85 -8.22 -32.69
C ASP A 408 -18.98 -6.88 -31.97
N LYS A 409 -20.17 -6.28 -32.04
CA LYS A 409 -20.50 -5.11 -31.23
C LYS A 409 -20.92 -5.59 -29.85
N LEU A 410 -20.19 -5.15 -28.82
CA LEU A 410 -20.41 -5.59 -27.45
C LEU A 410 -20.90 -4.45 -26.58
N ALA A 411 -21.71 -4.78 -25.58
CA ALA A 411 -22.13 -3.84 -24.54
C ALA A 411 -22.17 -4.50 -23.16
N LEU A 412 -21.99 -3.71 -22.11
CA LEU A 412 -22.20 -4.12 -20.73
C LEU A 412 -23.62 -3.74 -20.32
N ARG A 413 -24.43 -4.72 -19.91
CA ARG A 413 -25.79 -4.50 -19.44
C ARG A 413 -25.90 -4.74 -17.94
N LEU A 414 -26.46 -3.77 -17.22
CA LEU A 414 -26.75 -3.88 -15.80
C LEU A 414 -28.07 -4.64 -15.55
N PRO A 415 -28.30 -5.15 -14.33
CA PRO A 415 -29.56 -5.79 -13.95
C PRO A 415 -30.79 -4.90 -14.12
N ASP A 416 -30.62 -3.58 -14.05
CA ASP A 416 -31.70 -2.59 -14.27
C ASP A 416 -31.93 -2.24 -15.75
N GLY A 417 -31.28 -2.95 -16.68
CA GLY A 417 -31.43 -2.79 -18.12
C GLY A 417 -30.53 -1.74 -18.76
N ARG A 418 -29.87 -0.87 -17.99
CA ARG A 418 -28.95 0.14 -18.55
C ARG A 418 -27.80 -0.54 -19.29
N THR A 419 -27.62 -0.15 -20.55
CA THR A 419 -26.68 -0.79 -21.48
C THR A 419 -25.61 0.19 -21.92
N PHE A 420 -24.35 -0.13 -21.66
CA PHE A 420 -23.17 0.68 -21.93
C PHE A 420 -22.39 0.07 -23.12
N PRO A 421 -22.45 0.69 -24.31
CA PRO A 421 -21.72 0.19 -25.47
C PRO A 421 -20.21 0.17 -25.24
N LEU A 422 -19.53 -0.82 -25.79
CA LEU A 422 -18.07 -0.94 -25.77
C LEU A 422 -17.49 -0.59 -27.14
N LYS A 423 -16.43 0.20 -27.15
CA LYS A 423 -15.62 0.49 -28.34
C LYS A 423 -14.20 -0.01 -28.11
N PHE A 424 -13.62 -0.68 -29.11
CA PHE A 424 -12.30 -1.30 -29.01
C PHE A 424 -11.33 -0.66 -29.99
N ASP A 425 -10.33 0.04 -29.46
CA ASP A 425 -9.19 0.50 -30.24
C ASP A 425 -8.10 -0.58 -30.23
N CYS A 426 -8.17 -1.48 -31.20
CA CYS A 426 -7.24 -2.59 -31.29
C CYS A 426 -5.83 -2.15 -31.70
N LYS A 427 -5.67 -0.97 -32.32
CA LYS A 427 -4.36 -0.42 -32.66
C LYS A 427 -3.59 -0.08 -31.39
N HIS A 428 -4.23 0.64 -30.46
CA HIS A 428 -3.62 1.07 -29.20
C HIS A 428 -3.84 0.10 -28.03
N CYS A 429 -4.54 -1.02 -28.25
CA CYS A 429 -4.90 -2.02 -27.24
C CYS A 429 -5.74 -1.43 -26.09
N GLU A 430 -6.73 -0.61 -26.45
CA GLU A 430 -7.62 0.08 -25.51
C GLU A 430 -9.08 -0.32 -25.71
N MET A 431 -9.85 -0.23 -24.62
CA MET A 431 -11.29 -0.39 -24.60
C MET A 431 -11.91 0.84 -23.96
N GLN A 432 -12.97 1.34 -24.58
CA GLN A 432 -13.79 2.41 -24.07
C GLN A 432 -15.16 1.88 -23.66
N VAL A 433 -15.64 2.33 -22.51
CA VAL A 433 -17.04 2.18 -22.08
C VAL A 433 -17.74 3.49 -22.40
N LEU A 434 -18.75 3.43 -23.26
CA LEU A 434 -19.47 4.61 -23.74
C LEU A 434 -20.68 4.93 -22.86
N ARG A 435 -21.15 6.17 -22.94
CA ARG A 435 -22.40 6.62 -22.30
C ARG A 435 -23.54 5.68 -22.72
N PRO A 436 -24.41 5.25 -21.78
CA PRO A 436 -25.52 4.38 -22.14
C PRO A 436 -26.45 5.13 -23.10
N ARG A 437 -27.03 4.41 -24.06
CA ARG A 437 -28.08 4.97 -24.92
C ARG A 437 -29.30 5.25 -24.05
N LYS A 438 -29.90 6.44 -24.22
CA LYS A 438 -31.18 6.77 -23.58
C LYS A 438 -32.29 5.89 -24.14
#